data_AF-W1Y615-F1
#
_entry.id   AF-W1Y615-F1
#
_cell.length_a   1.000
_cell.length_b   1.000
_cell.length_c   1.000
_cell.angle_alpha   90.00
_cell.angle_beta   90.00
_cell.angle_gamma   90.00
#
_symmetry.space_group_name_H-M   'P 1'
#
loop_
_entity.id
_entity.type
_entity.pdbx_description
1 polymer ?
#
loop_
_entity_poly.entity_id
_entity_poly.type
_entity_poly.pdbx_seq_one_letter_code
_entity_poly.pdbx_strand_id
1 'polypeptide(L)'
;TTGLDPNSRKSVWDMIRRLQEENNMTVFLTTHYMEEAAKADYIIIMNEGKIEAKGTTYELKEKYAKDKMIIYTKNNTFFMHYLS
;
A
#
# COMPACT_ATOMS: atom_id res chain seq x y z
N THR A 1 -7.04 -6.00 -8.83
CA THR A 1 -8.09 -6.99 -8.48
C THR A 1 -9.48 -6.34 -8.31
N THR A 2 -9.83 -5.36 -9.14
CA THR A 2 -11.19 -4.75 -9.13
C THR A 2 -12.21 -5.78 -9.60
N GLY A 3 -13.09 -6.23 -8.69
CA GLY A 3 -14.19 -7.15 -9.01
C GLY A 3 -14.21 -8.47 -8.22
N LEU A 4 -13.18 -8.78 -7.43
CA LEU A 4 -13.20 -9.96 -6.54
C LEU A 4 -13.79 -9.59 -5.18
N ASP A 5 -14.70 -10.42 -4.69
CA ASP A 5 -15.19 -10.37 -3.31
C ASP A 5 -14.02 -10.62 -2.32
N PRO A 6 -14.15 -10.19 -1.04
CA PRO A 6 -13.07 -10.29 -0.06
C PRO A 6 -12.49 -11.69 0.12
N ASN A 7 -13.33 -12.74 0.02
CA ASN A 7 -12.89 -14.12 0.19
C ASN A 7 -12.09 -14.59 -1.02
N SER A 8 -12.58 -14.33 -2.23
CA SER A 8 -11.87 -14.66 -3.47
C SER A 8 -10.51 -13.97 -3.55
N ARG A 9 -10.40 -12.71 -3.10
CA ARG A 9 -9.12 -11.99 -3.03
C ARG A 9 -8.14 -12.67 -2.09
N LYS A 10 -8.60 -13.12 -0.92
CA LYS A 10 -7.75 -13.85 0.03
C LYS A 10 -7.24 -15.16 -0.58
N SER A 11 -8.12 -15.94 -1.21
CA SER A 11 -7.74 -17.19 -1.87
C SER A 11 -6.69 -17.01 -2.96
N VAL A 12 -6.77 -15.93 -3.75
CA VAL A 12 -5.75 -15.59 -4.75
C VAL A 12 -4.40 -15.32 -4.10
N TRP A 13 -4.38 -14.56 -3.00
CA TRP A 13 -3.14 -14.26 -2.26
C TRP A 13 -2.53 -15.51 -1.63
N ASP A 14 -3.35 -16.38 -1.05
CA ASP A 14 -2.89 -17.64 -0.46
C ASP A 14 -2.29 -18.57 -1.54
N MET A 15 -2.89 -18.60 -2.74
CA MET A 15 -2.34 -19.34 -3.88
C MET A 15 -1.01 -18.75 -4.36
N ILE A 16 -0.90 -17.43 -4.50
CA ILE A 16 0.34 -16.75 -4.91
C ILE A 16 1.47 -17.10 -3.94
N ARG A 17 1.21 -17.00 -2.63
CA ARG A 17 2.19 -17.30 -1.60
C ARG A 17 2.63 -18.77 -1.66
N ARG A 18 1.67 -19.69 -1.78
CA ARG A 18 1.96 -21.12 -1.91
C ARG A 18 2.87 -21.40 -3.10
N LEU A 19 2.56 -20.80 -4.25
CA LEU A 19 3.35 -20.96 -5.47
C LEU A 19 4.78 -20.39 -5.34
N GLN A 20 4.94 -19.27 -4.64
CA GLN A 20 6.25 -18.68 -4.36
C GLN A 20 7.08 -19.61 -3.45
N GLU A 21 6.47 -20.12 -2.37
CA GLU A 21 7.15 -20.96 -1.36
C GLU A 21 7.45 -22.37 -1.86
N GLU A 22 6.50 -23.04 -2.51
CA GLU A 22 6.65 -24.43 -2.97
C GLU A 22 7.57 -24.55 -4.19
N ASN A 23 7.52 -23.57 -5.10
CA ASN A 23 8.21 -23.66 -6.40
C ASN A 23 9.39 -22.69 -6.52
N ASN A 24 9.72 -21.95 -5.46
CA ASN A 24 10.73 -20.89 -5.46
C ASN A 24 10.51 -19.88 -6.61
N MET A 25 9.24 -19.60 -6.91
CA MET A 25 8.82 -18.81 -8.07
C MET A 25 8.79 -17.32 -7.74
N THR A 26 9.37 -16.50 -8.61
CA THR A 26 9.21 -15.04 -8.52
C THR A 26 7.88 -14.61 -9.11
N VAL A 27 7.08 -13.86 -8.36
CA VAL A 27 5.78 -13.36 -8.80
C VAL A 27 5.82 -11.84 -8.95
N PHE A 28 5.40 -11.34 -10.11
CA PHE A 28 5.20 -9.91 -10.34
C PHE A 28 3.70 -9.62 -10.42
N LEU A 29 3.24 -8.66 -9.63
CA LEU A 29 1.84 -8.25 -9.57
C LEU A 29 1.72 -6.74 -9.61
N THR A 30 0.68 -6.24 -10.27
CA THR A 30 0.32 -4.83 -10.27
C THR A 30 -0.98 -4.64 -9.51
N THR A 31 -0.99 -3.68 -8.60
CA THR A 31 -2.18 -3.33 -7.82
C THR A 31 -2.17 -1.85 -7.47
N HIS A 32 -3.35 -1.26 -7.43
CA HIS A 32 -3.59 0.07 -6.88
C HIS A 32 -4.11 0.01 -5.43
N TYR A 33 -4.29 -1.18 -4.86
CA TYR A 33 -4.73 -1.36 -3.48
C TYR A 33 -3.52 -1.40 -2.54
N MET A 34 -3.43 -0.44 -1.62
CA MET A 34 -2.31 -0.36 -0.68
C MET A 34 -2.24 -1.57 0.26
N GLU A 35 -3.38 -2.16 0.65
CA GLU A 35 -3.40 -3.40 1.46
C GLU A 35 -2.78 -4.60 0.74
N GLU A 36 -2.89 -4.64 -0.58
CA GLU A 36 -2.29 -5.68 -1.42
C GLU A 36 -0.79 -5.41 -1.59
N ALA A 37 -0.41 -4.17 -1.90
CA ALA A 37 0.99 -3.76 -2.00
C ALA A 37 1.75 -4.00 -0.69
N ALA A 38 1.13 -3.76 0.46
CA ALA A 38 1.72 -3.95 1.79
C ALA A 38 2.06 -5.42 2.14
N LYS A 39 1.58 -6.40 1.35
CA LYS A 39 1.92 -7.82 1.51
C LYS A 39 3.12 -8.25 0.66
N ALA A 40 3.60 -7.40 -0.24
CA ALA A 40 4.72 -7.71 -1.11
C ALA A 40 6.06 -7.61 -0.36
N ASP A 41 7.02 -8.42 -0.79
CA ASP A 41 8.40 -8.35 -0.29
C ASP A 41 9.09 -7.05 -0.77
N TYR A 42 8.79 -6.64 -2.00
CA TYR A 42 9.35 -5.46 -2.66
C TYR A 42 8.29 -4.73 -3.47
N ILE A 43 8.28 -3.40 -3.42
CA ILE A 43 7.30 -2.54 -4.08
C ILE A 43 8.01 -1.57 -5.01
N ILE A 44 7.40 -1.31 -6.17
CA ILE A 44 7.75 -0.23 -7.09
C ILE A 44 6.51 0.66 -7.24
N ILE A 45 6.63 1.93 -6.84
CA ILE A 45 5.58 2.94 -7.00
C ILE A 45 5.85 3.67 -8.32
N MET A 46 4.86 3.62 -9.22
CA MET A 46 4.93 4.26 -10.52
C MET A 46 3.91 5.38 -10.62
N ASN A 47 4.32 6.52 -11.19
CA ASN A 47 3.46 7.63 -11.55
C ASN A 47 3.83 8.12 -12.96
N GLU A 48 2.85 8.28 -13.85
CA GLU A 48 3.04 8.76 -15.23
C GLU A 48 4.19 8.06 -16.00
N GLY A 49 4.34 6.75 -15.81
CA GLY A 49 5.39 5.95 -16.48
C GLY A 49 6.79 6.09 -15.87
N LYS A 50 6.95 6.82 -14.77
CA LYS A 50 8.20 6.96 -14.02
C LYS A 50 8.14 6.23 -12.68
N ILE A 51 9.29 5.77 -12.20
CA ILE A 51 9.43 5.18 -10.87
C ILE A 51 9.65 6.30 -9.86
N GLU A 52 8.69 6.50 -8.96
CA GLU A 52 8.74 7.52 -7.89
C GLU A 52 9.42 6.98 -6.63
N ALA A 53 9.21 5.71 -6.34
CA ALA A 53 9.83 5.04 -5.20
C ALA A 53 9.95 3.53 -5.44
N LYS A 54 10.94 2.91 -4.81
CA LYS A 54 11.11 1.45 -4.80
C LYS A 54 11.84 1.01 -3.54
N GLY A 55 11.54 -0.19 -3.06
CA GLY A 55 12.14 -0.74 -1.84
C GLY A 55 11.27 -1.82 -1.23
N THR A 56 11.74 -2.39 -0.13
CA THR A 56 10.90 -3.26 0.71
C THR A 56 9.74 -2.48 1.31
N THR A 57 8.68 -3.20 1.68
CA THR A 57 7.52 -2.60 2.36
C THR A 57 7.94 -1.84 3.63
N TYR A 58 8.94 -2.34 4.35
CA TYR A 58 9.48 -1.69 5.55
C TYR A 58 10.17 -0.37 5.22
N GLU A 59 11.13 -0.37 4.29
CA GLU A 59 11.88 0.83 3.88
C GLU A 59 10.95 1.94 3.38
N LEU A 60 9.93 1.58 2.60
CA LEU A 60 8.97 2.55 2.09
C LEU A 60 8.08 3.10 3.22
N LYS A 61 7.67 2.27 4.19
CA LYS A 61 6.94 2.76 5.36
C LYS A 61 7.81 3.70 6.18
N GLU A 62 9.05 3.34 6.48
CA GLU A 62 9.97 4.19 7.25
C GLU A 62 10.19 5.55 6.56
N LYS A 63 10.38 5.54 5.24
CA LYS A 63 10.66 6.76 4.47
C LYS A 63 9.45 7.67 4.29
N TYR A 64 8.24 7.11 4.13
CA TYR A 64 7.06 7.87 3.70
C TYR A 64 5.91 7.90 4.71
N ALA A 65 5.83 6.98 5.67
CA ALA A 65 4.81 7.00 6.71
C ALA A 65 5.22 7.96 7.83
N LYS A 66 4.76 9.21 7.72
CA LYS A 66 4.84 10.19 8.82
C LYS A 66 3.56 10.14 9.63
N ASP A 67 3.66 10.35 10.94
CA ASP A 67 2.49 10.53 11.80
C ASP A 67 1.65 11.69 11.29
N LYS A 68 0.41 11.38 10.91
CA LYS A 68 -0.54 12.37 10.41
C LYS A 68 -1.80 12.30 11.25
N MET A 69 -2.03 13.33 12.05
CA MET A 69 -3.31 13.55 12.71
C MET A 69 -4.20 14.35 11.76
N ILE A 70 -5.30 13.75 11.31
CA ILE A 70 -6.32 14.45 10.52
C ILE A 70 -7.47 14.81 11.45
N ILE A 71 -7.69 16.11 11.65
CA ILE A 71 -8.75 16.63 12.50
C ILE A 71 -9.89 17.12 11.61
N TYR A 72 -11.09 16.58 11.80
CA TYR A 72 -12.30 17.04 11.15
C TYR A 72 -13.07 17.93 12.13
N THR A 73 -13.20 19.22 11.81
CA THR A 73 -14.04 20.16 12.59
C THR A 73 -15.30 20.52 11.80
N LYS A 74 -16.42 20.64 12.50
CA LYS A 74 -17.67 21.17 11.94
C LYS A 74 -17.59 22.68 11.64
N ASN A 75 -16.59 23.40 12.16
CA ASN A 75 -16.47 24.84 12.02
C ASN A 75 -15.01 25.26 11.76
N ASN A 76 -14.73 25.80 10.58
CA ASN A 76 -13.38 26.11 10.09
C ASN A 76 -12.70 27.31 10.80
N THR A 77 -13.42 28.09 11.59
CA THR A 77 -12.93 29.36 12.15
C THR A 77 -11.99 29.20 13.34
N PHE A 78 -11.97 28.03 13.99
CA PHE A 78 -11.27 27.86 15.28
C PHE A 78 -9.77 27.49 15.16
N PHE A 79 -9.32 26.94 14.02
CA PHE A 79 -7.97 26.36 13.92
C PHE A 79 -6.85 27.37 13.60
N MET A 80 -7.14 28.50 12.95
CA MET A 80 -6.12 29.47 12.55
C MET A 80 -5.53 30.27 13.73
N HIS A 81 -6.15 30.24 14.92
CA HIS A 81 -5.69 31.01 16.08
C HIS A 81 -4.68 30.27 16.97
N TYR A 82 -4.50 28.96 16.80
CA TYR A 82 -3.66 28.13 17.68
C TYR A 82 -2.36 27.61 17.04
N LEU A 83 -2.11 27.92 15.76
CA LEU A 83 -0.93 27.46 15.03
C LEU A 83 -0.02 28.61 14.55
N SER A 84 -0.20 29.82 15.09
CA SER A 84 0.71 30.96 14.89
C SER A 84 1.74 31.06 16.00
#